data_AF-A0A0Q7AF04-F1
#
_entry.id   AF-A0A0Q7AF04-F1
#
_cell.length_a   1.000
_cell.length_b   1.000
_cell.length_c   1.000
_cell.angle_alpha   90.00
_cell.angle_beta   90.00
_cell.angle_gamma   90.00
#
_symmetry.space_group_name_H-M   'P 1'
#
loop_
_entity.id
_entity.type
_entity.pdbx_description
1 polymer ?
#
loop_
_entity_poly.entity_id
_entity_poly.type
_entity_poly.pdbx_seq_one_letter_code
_entity_poly.pdbx_strand_id
1 'polypeptide(L)'
;MSRDDPGLLEALTRLGGGLFGMLQSRLELASIELGEARARLVFTLVAAFAAALLLAGAALALSAWIALALWSTLGYAVLGWIALVYLVAGVAVLLWLRERLRGHPPLLADTLTELRNDAAFMRGEAAPEPSSAAPERR
;
A
#
# COMPACT_ATOMS: atom_id res chain seq x y z
N MET A 1 -0.07 -2.20 -56.82
CA MET A 1 -1.31 -2.36 -56.03
C MET A 1 -0.94 -2.02 -54.60
N SER A 2 -0.75 -0.73 -54.35
CA SER A 2 -0.30 -0.18 -53.07
C SER A 2 -1.26 0.96 -52.76
N ARG A 3 -2.18 0.72 -51.84
CA ARG A 3 -2.88 1.83 -51.18
C ARG A 3 -1.98 2.19 -50.02
N ASP A 4 -1.19 3.23 -50.21
CA ASP A 4 -0.59 3.93 -49.10
C ASP A 4 -1.77 4.44 -48.26
N ASP A 5 -1.84 4.07 -46.98
CA ASP A 5 -2.87 4.50 -46.05
C ASP A 5 -2.32 5.63 -45.15
N PRO A 6 -2.04 6.85 -45.68
CA PRO A 6 -1.58 7.97 -44.87
C PRO A 6 -2.64 8.39 -43.83
N GLY A 7 -3.92 8.08 -44.05
CA GLY A 7 -5.00 8.37 -43.12
C GLY A 7 -5.05 7.49 -41.87
N LEU A 8 -4.52 6.26 -41.90
CA LEU A 8 -4.52 5.34 -40.76
C LEU A 8 -3.47 5.74 -39.72
N LEU A 9 -2.26 6.08 -40.19
CA LEU A 9 -1.21 6.58 -39.32
C LEU A 9 -1.60 7.92 -38.71
N GLU A 10 -2.20 8.84 -39.49
CA GLU A 10 -2.72 10.11 -38.98
C GLU A 10 -3.78 9.90 -37.89
N ALA A 11 -4.71 8.96 -38.09
CA ALA A 11 -5.73 8.61 -37.09
C ALA A 11 -5.13 8.01 -35.81
N LEU A 12 -4.10 7.16 -35.93
CA LEU A 12 -3.38 6.61 -34.77
C LEU A 12 -2.63 7.68 -33.99
N THR A 13 -1.97 8.63 -34.66
CA THR A 13 -1.28 9.74 -33.99
C THR A 13 -2.27 10.66 -33.26
N ARG A 14 -3.44 10.90 -33.86
CA ARG A 14 -4.53 11.69 -33.24
C ARG A 14 -5.16 10.99 -32.04
N LEU A 15 -5.39 9.68 -32.13
CA LEU A 15 -5.90 8.87 -31.02
C LEU A 15 -4.86 8.77 -29.89
N GLY A 16 -3.58 8.59 -30.23
CA GLY A 16 -2.47 8.57 -29.28
C GLY A 16 -2.35 9.88 -28.50
N GLY A 17 -2.43 11.03 -29.18
CA GLY A 17 -2.41 12.34 -28.53
C GLY A 17 -3.61 12.57 -27.60
N GLY A 18 -4.81 12.12 -27.99
CA GLY A 18 -6.01 12.21 -27.16
C GLY A 18 -5.95 11.32 -25.91
N LEU A 19 -5.45 10.09 -26.04
CA LEU A 19 -5.24 9.17 -24.92
C LEU A 19 -4.17 9.68 -23.94
N PHE A 20 -3.08 10.24 -24.47
CA PHE A 20 -2.00 10.79 -23.65
C PHE A 20 -2.45 12.00 -22.83
N GLY A 21 -3.25 12.90 -23.43
CA GLY A 21 -3.86 14.03 -22.70
C GLY A 21 -4.84 13.57 -21.61
N MET A 22 -5.60 12.50 -21.86
CA MET A 22 -6.54 11.94 -20.88
C MET A 22 -5.82 11.25 -19.71
N LEU A 23 -4.74 10.52 -20.00
CA LEU A 23 -3.86 9.93 -19.00
C LEU A 23 -3.18 11.01 -18.15
N GLN A 24 -2.69 12.08 -18.78
CA GLN A 24 -2.05 13.20 -18.09
C GLN A 24 -3.00 13.84 -17.06
N SER A 25 -4.24 14.16 -17.45
CA SER A 25 -5.23 14.73 -16.52
C SER A 25 -5.64 13.76 -15.40
N ARG A 26 -5.72 12.46 -15.68
CA ARG A 26 -6.01 11.45 -14.65
C ARG A 26 -4.84 11.25 -13.70
N LEU A 27 -3.60 11.34 -14.17
CA LEU A 27 -2.40 11.30 -13.33
C LEU A 27 -2.29 12.55 -12.45
N GLU A 28 -2.65 13.73 -12.97
CA GLU A 28 -2.72 14.96 -12.18
C GLU A 28 -3.73 14.80 -11.03
N LEU A 29 -4.95 14.36 -11.33
CA LEU A 29 -5.98 14.11 -10.32
C LEU A 29 -5.60 12.98 -9.36
N ALA A 30 -5.07 11.86 -9.87
CA ALA A 30 -4.63 10.74 -9.04
C ALA A 30 -3.48 11.15 -8.11
N SER A 31 -2.54 11.99 -8.56
CA SER A 31 -1.44 12.48 -7.73
C SER A 31 -1.93 13.35 -6.57
N ILE A 32 -2.95 14.18 -6.81
CA ILE A 32 -3.58 15.04 -5.81
C ILE A 32 -4.35 14.17 -4.80
N GLU A 33 -5.18 13.26 -5.30
CA GLU A 33 -6.00 12.37 -4.46
C GLU A 33 -5.14 11.40 -3.62
N LEU A 34 -4.04 10.90 -4.19
CA LEU A 34 -3.06 10.08 -3.48
C LEU A 34 -2.30 10.88 -2.42
N GLY A 35 -1.98 12.15 -2.71
CA GLY A 35 -1.39 13.08 -1.74
C GLY A 35 -2.32 13.31 -0.54
N GLU A 36 -3.62 13.46 -0.80
CA GLU A 36 -4.63 13.68 0.22
C GLU A 36 -4.92 12.43 1.06
N ALA A 37 -5.02 11.26 0.41
CA ALA A 37 -5.13 9.97 1.09
C ALA A 37 -3.90 9.69 1.97
N ARG A 38 -2.69 9.99 1.47
CA ARG A 38 -1.45 9.87 2.23
C ARG A 38 -1.44 10.81 3.44
N ALA A 39 -1.84 12.06 3.28
CA ALA A 39 -1.90 13.01 4.39
C ALA A 39 -2.88 12.56 5.48
N ARG A 40 -4.07 12.09 5.09
CA ARG A 40 -5.06 11.52 6.02
C ARG A 40 -4.54 10.28 6.75
N LEU A 41 -3.87 9.37 6.04
CA LEU A 41 -3.27 8.18 6.64
C LEU A 41 -2.15 8.52 7.62
N VAL A 42 -1.23 9.40 7.23
CA VAL A 42 -0.12 9.84 8.10
C VAL A 42 -0.67 10.53 9.35
N PHE A 43 -1.63 11.45 9.20
CA PHE A 43 -2.26 12.11 10.33
C PHE A 43 -2.94 11.10 11.27
N THR A 44 -3.70 10.15 10.71
CA THR A 44 -4.38 9.11 11.48
C THR A 44 -3.36 8.22 12.22
N LEU A 45 -2.26 7.84 11.56
CA LEU A 45 -1.20 7.03 12.18
C LEU A 45 -0.50 7.78 13.32
N VAL A 46 -0.18 9.06 13.12
CA VAL A 46 0.42 9.90 14.17
C VAL A 46 -0.54 10.08 15.34
N ALA A 47 -1.82 10.36 15.08
CA ALA A 47 -2.84 10.48 16.11
C ALA A 47 -3.04 9.17 16.88
N ALA A 48 -3.13 8.03 16.17
CA ALA A 48 -3.24 6.71 16.77
C ALA A 48 -2.01 6.36 17.62
N PHE A 49 -0.80 6.69 17.14
CA PHE A 49 0.43 6.50 17.88
C PHE A 49 0.49 7.37 19.15
N ALA A 50 0.14 8.65 19.05
CA ALA A 50 0.06 9.55 20.19
C ALA A 50 -0.96 9.06 21.23
N ALA A 51 -2.15 8.62 20.79
CA ALA A 51 -3.16 8.03 21.66
C ALA A 51 -2.65 6.75 22.34
N ALA A 52 -1.97 5.87 21.60
CA ALA A 52 -1.38 4.65 22.15
C ALA A 52 -0.31 4.96 23.22
N LEU A 53 0.54 5.97 23.00
CA LEU A 53 1.52 6.41 23.99
C LEU A 53 0.88 6.96 25.26
N LEU A 54 -0.14 7.81 25.12
CA LEU A 54 -0.86 8.36 26.27
C LEU A 54 -1.56 7.27 27.08
N LEU A 55 -2.22 6.32 26.40
CA LEU A 55 -2.86 5.18 27.05
C LEU A 55 -1.84 4.26 27.73
N ALA A 56 -0.69 4.00 27.11
CA ALA A 56 0.38 3.23 27.72
C ALA A 56 0.92 3.94 28.97
N GLY A 57 1.16 5.25 28.90
CA GLY A 57 1.57 6.06 30.05
C GLY A 57 0.53 6.04 31.18
N ALA A 58 -0.75 6.19 30.87
CA ALA A 58 -1.83 6.11 31.84
C ALA A 58 -1.92 4.71 32.50
N ALA A 59 -1.76 3.65 31.70
CA ALA A 59 -1.74 2.28 32.21
C ALA A 59 -0.56 2.06 33.18
N LEU A 60 0.64 2.54 32.83
CA LEU A 60 1.81 2.49 33.70
C LEU A 60 1.60 3.26 35.01
N ALA A 61 1.06 4.49 34.93
CA ALA A 61 0.74 5.29 36.10
C ALA A 61 -0.29 4.60 37.02
N LEU A 62 -1.34 4.02 36.43
CA LEU A 62 -2.33 3.24 37.16
C LEU A 62 -1.70 2.00 37.81
N SER A 63 -0.80 1.32 37.10
CA SER A 63 -0.09 0.15 37.62
C SER A 63 0.80 0.52 38.80
N ALA A 64 1.51 1.64 38.72
CA ALA A 64 2.30 2.17 39.82
C ALA A 64 1.41 2.54 41.02
N TRP A 65 0.27 3.18 40.79
CA TRP A 65 -0.70 3.49 41.84
C TRP A 65 -1.23 2.22 42.53
N ILE A 66 -1.62 1.20 41.76
CA ILE A 66 -2.03 -0.12 42.29
C ILE A 66 -0.88 -0.77 43.07
N ALA A 67 0.34 -0.74 42.54
CA ALA A 67 1.52 -1.30 43.19
C ALA A 67 1.77 -0.65 44.55
N LEU A 68 1.70 0.68 44.64
CA LEU A 68 1.85 1.41 45.89
C LEU A 68 0.71 1.13 46.87
N ALA A 69 -0.54 1.08 46.39
CA ALA A 69 -1.71 0.84 47.22
C ALA A 69 -1.71 -0.58 47.83
N LEU A 70 -1.29 -1.59 47.08
CA LEU A 70 -1.27 -2.99 47.53
C LEU A 70 0.11 -3.44 48.08
N TRP A 71 1.10 -2.54 48.12
CA TRP A 71 2.46 -2.89 48.53
C TRP A 71 2.52 -3.49 49.94
N SER A 72 1.75 -2.95 50.89
CA SER A 72 1.72 -3.44 52.27
C SER A 72 1.12 -4.83 52.42
N THR A 73 0.25 -5.24 51.50
CA THR A 73 -0.49 -6.51 51.57
C THR A 73 0.20 -7.60 50.77
N LEU A 74 0.72 -7.26 49.58
CA LEU A 74 1.21 -8.21 48.59
C LEU A 74 2.70 -8.03 48.26
N GLY A 75 3.33 -6.91 48.65
CA GLY A 75 4.74 -6.61 48.39
C GLY A 75 5.13 -6.82 46.92
N TYR A 76 6.18 -7.61 46.71
CA TYR A 76 6.70 -7.92 45.37
C TYR A 76 5.74 -8.72 44.48
N ALA A 77 4.77 -9.45 45.05
CA ALA A 77 3.81 -10.23 44.27
C ALA A 77 2.92 -9.33 43.38
N VAL A 78 2.68 -8.08 43.77
CA VAL A 78 1.91 -7.12 42.94
C VAL A 78 2.60 -6.87 41.61
N LEU A 79 3.92 -6.72 41.62
CA LEU A 79 4.70 -6.52 40.39
C LEU A 79 4.61 -7.74 39.47
N GLY A 80 4.60 -8.95 40.06
CA GLY A 80 4.40 -10.20 39.31
C GLY A 80 3.03 -10.25 38.62
N TRP A 81 1.96 -9.88 39.34
CA TRP A 81 0.61 -9.83 38.77
C TRP A 81 0.48 -8.78 37.67
N ILE A 82 1.02 -7.57 37.90
CA ILE A 82 1.04 -6.51 36.89
C ILE A 82 1.80 -6.98 35.65
N ALA A 83 2.98 -7.57 35.81
CA ALA A 83 3.77 -8.10 34.71
C ALA A 83 3.02 -9.17 33.92
N LEU A 84 2.33 -10.09 34.62
CA LEU A 84 1.52 -11.13 33.98
C LEU A 84 0.37 -10.53 33.16
N VAL A 85 -0.33 -9.53 33.69
CA VAL A 85 -1.42 -8.84 32.98
C VAL A 85 -0.91 -8.18 31.70
N TYR A 86 0.20 -7.44 31.78
CA TYR A 86 0.80 -6.81 30.59
C TYR A 86 1.30 -7.84 29.58
N LEU A 87 1.87 -8.96 30.04
CA LEU A 87 2.33 -10.03 29.17
C LEU A 87 1.16 -10.65 28.39
N VAL A 88 0.08 -11.00 29.09
CA VAL A 88 -1.13 -11.58 28.46
C VAL A 88 -1.75 -10.60 27.47
N ALA A 89 -1.90 -9.32 27.86
CA ALA A 89 -2.42 -8.29 26.97
C ALA A 89 -1.54 -8.11 25.72
N GLY A 90 -0.22 -8.06 25.89
CA GLY A 90 0.74 -7.95 24.79
C GLY A 90 0.67 -9.13 23.83
N VAL A 91 0.63 -10.35 24.36
CA VAL A 91 0.47 -11.57 23.54
C VAL A 91 -0.86 -11.56 22.78
N ALA A 92 -1.97 -11.17 23.43
CA ALA A 92 -3.27 -11.07 22.77
C ALA A 92 -3.26 -10.07 21.62
N VAL A 93 -2.66 -8.88 21.82
CA VAL A 93 -2.51 -7.87 20.75
C VAL A 93 -1.62 -8.38 19.62
N LEU A 94 -0.51 -9.07 19.91
CA LEU A 94 0.36 -9.66 18.89
C LEU A 94 -0.36 -10.72 18.06
N LEU A 95 -1.14 -11.58 18.69
CA LEU A 95 -1.93 -12.60 17.97
C LEU A 95 -3.02 -11.96 17.10
N TRP A 96 -3.73 -10.97 17.64
CA TRP A 96 -4.74 -10.22 16.88
C TRP A 96 -4.13 -9.49 15.67
N LEU A 97 -2.98 -8.84 15.86
CA LEU A 97 -2.26 -8.16 14.79
C LEU A 97 -1.74 -9.15 13.75
N ARG A 98 -1.20 -10.29 14.19
CA ARG A 98 -0.73 -11.37 13.30
C ARG A 98 -1.86 -11.90 12.43
N GLU A 99 -3.05 -12.11 13.00
CA GLU A 99 -4.23 -12.55 12.24
C GLU A 99 -4.65 -11.49 11.22
N ARG A 100 -4.67 -10.22 11.64
CA ARG A 100 -5.07 -9.10 10.76
C ARG A 100 -4.10 -8.86 9.61
N LEU A 101 -2.80 -9.04 9.85
CA LEU A 101 -1.75 -8.92 8.83
C LEU A 101 -1.69 -10.12 7.88
N ARG A 102 -2.04 -11.32 8.36
CA ARG A 102 -2.15 -12.51 7.52
C ARG A 102 -3.35 -12.48 6.57
N GLY A 103 -4.40 -11.74 6.93
CA GLY A 103 -5.61 -11.59 6.13
C GLY A 103 -5.56 -10.56 5.00
N HIS A 104 -4.47 -9.79 4.84
CA HIS A 104 -4.37 -8.77 3.79
C HIS A 104 -3.07 -8.94 2.97
N PRO A 105 -3.14 -9.25 1.66
CA PRO A 105 -2.01 -9.08 0.76
C PRO A 105 -1.57 -7.60 0.75
N PRO A 106 -0.28 -7.29 0.52
CA PRO A 106 0.17 -5.90 0.39
C PRO A 106 -0.55 -5.24 -0.78
N LEU A 107 -1.55 -4.39 -0.47
CA LEU A 107 -2.52 -3.74 -1.37
C LEU A 107 -1.92 -2.97 -2.58
N LEU A 108 -0.59 -2.82 -2.60
CA LEU A 108 0.14 -2.05 -3.59
C LEU A 108 1.20 -2.87 -4.32
N ALA A 109 1.63 -4.03 -3.82
CA ALA A 109 2.70 -4.79 -4.47
C ALA A 109 2.19 -5.52 -5.72
N ASP A 110 1.01 -6.15 -5.62
CA ASP A 110 0.38 -6.81 -6.77
C ASP A 110 -0.05 -5.75 -7.79
N THR A 111 -0.72 -4.68 -7.37
CA THR A 111 -1.14 -3.57 -8.24
C THR A 111 0.04 -2.84 -8.90
N LEU A 112 1.16 -2.62 -8.21
CA LEU A 112 2.37 -2.03 -8.81
C LEU A 112 3.07 -2.99 -9.77
N THR A 113 2.99 -4.29 -9.53
CA THR A 113 3.55 -5.31 -10.43
C THR A 113 2.73 -5.39 -11.71
N GLU A 114 1.41 -5.31 -11.59
CA GLU A 114 0.48 -5.29 -12.73
C GLU A 114 0.62 -4.00 -13.55
N LEU A 115 0.69 -2.83 -12.90
CA LEU A 115 0.96 -1.54 -13.57
C LEU A 115 2.33 -1.51 -14.27
N ARG A 116 3.34 -2.20 -13.72
CA ARG A 116 4.66 -2.29 -14.34
C ARG A 116 4.66 -3.20 -15.58
N ASN A 117 3.88 -4.28 -15.54
CA ASN A 117 3.67 -5.14 -16.69
C ASN A 117 2.91 -4.40 -17.81
N ASP A 118 1.86 -3.64 -17.48
CA ASP A 118 1.12 -2.84 -18.45
C ASP A 118 2.02 -1.76 -19.09
N ALA A 119 2.89 -1.12 -18.30
CA ALA A 119 3.87 -0.15 -18.79
C ALA A 119 5.01 -0.79 -19.62
N ALA A 120 5.30 -2.09 -19.44
CA ALA A 120 6.23 -2.83 -20.29
C ALA A 120 5.55 -3.16 -21.63
N PHE A 121 4.29 -3.60 -21.60
CA PHE A 121 3.50 -3.90 -22.79
C PHE A 121 3.28 -2.67 -23.69
N MET A 122 3.01 -1.51 -23.09
CA MET A 122 2.87 -0.23 -23.82
C MET A 122 4.19 0.32 -24.39
N ARG A 123 5.36 -0.12 -23.89
CA ARG A 123 6.67 0.30 -24.42
C ARG A 123 7.11 -0.46 -25.67
N GLY A 124 6.28 -1.37 -26.17
CA GLY A 124 6.41 -1.90 -27.52
C GLY A 124 7.30 -3.13 -27.64
N GLU A 125 7.00 -4.17 -26.87
CA GLU A 125 7.25 -5.55 -27.34
C GLU A 125 6.05 -6.01 -28.17
N ALA A 126 5.71 -5.21 -29.20
CA ALA A 126 5.10 -5.79 -30.39
C ALA A 126 6.19 -6.67 -30.99
N ALA A 127 6.10 -7.97 -30.73
CA ALA A 127 6.93 -8.97 -31.39
C ALA A 127 6.99 -8.60 -32.88
N PRO A 128 8.19 -8.49 -33.47
CA PRO A 128 8.29 -8.20 -34.89
C PRO A 128 7.51 -9.29 -35.61
N GLU A 129 6.40 -8.92 -36.27
CA GLU A 129 5.85 -9.80 -37.29
C GLU A 129 7.00 -10.10 -38.25
N PRO A 130 7.39 -11.37 -38.43
CA PRO A 130 8.30 -11.75 -39.49
C PRO A 130 7.53 -11.60 -40.80
N SER A 131 7.45 -10.37 -41.29
CA SER A 131 7.22 -10.07 -42.69
C SER A 131 8.54 -10.24 -43.44
N SER A 132 8.44 -10.79 -44.65
CA SER A 132 9.50 -11.18 -45.59
C SER A 132 10.05 -12.60 -45.39
N ALA A 133 10.11 -13.49 -46.39
CA ALA A 133 10.03 -13.28 -47.82
C ALA A 133 9.57 -14.56 -48.53
N ALA A 134 8.63 -14.43 -49.47
CA ALA A 134 8.60 -15.30 -50.63
C ALA A 134 9.43 -14.63 -51.74
N PRO A 135 10.44 -15.31 -52.29
CA PRO A 135 10.86 -15.09 -53.66
C PRO A 135 10.65 -16.37 -54.48
N GLU A 136 9.74 -16.23 -55.44
CA GLU A 136 9.67 -16.89 -56.75
C GLU A 136 10.99 -17.54 -57.24
N ARG A 137 10.98 -18.85 -57.57
CA ARG A 137 11.81 -19.43 -58.66
C ARG A 137 11.15 -20.70 -59.24
N ARG A 138 10.78 -20.58 -60.53
CA ARG A 138 10.74 -21.55 -61.64
C ARG A 138 10.42 -23.03 -61.38
#